data_AF-A0A7W1HHZ1-F1
#
_entry.id   AF-A0A7W1HHZ1-F1
#
_cell.length_a   1.000
_cell.length_b   1.000
_cell.length_c   1.000
_cell.angle_alpha   90.00
_cell.angle_beta   90.00
_cell.angle_gamma   90.00
#
_symmetry.space_group_name_H-M   'P 1'
#
loop_
_entity.id
_entity.type
_entity.pdbx_description
1 polymer ?
#
loop_
_entity_poly.entity_id
_entity_poly.type
_entity_poly.pdbx_seq_one_letter_code
_entity_poly.pdbx_strand_id
1 'polypeptide(L)'
;MRVTTAGATFAAAAKDALDRLDRGVRVARSVDDPRRGQVRISAIATAAERVLLPLLAGFRRDEPDVDVTVHVGNRTAVWDALRDLHADLVLAGRPPPSRATDVLGT
;
A
#
# COMPACT_ATOMS: atom_id res chain seq x y z
N MET A 1 15.38 -16.30 -20.38
CA MET A 1 16.56 -16.15 -19.50
C MET A 1 16.23 -16.77 -18.16
N ARG A 2 17.17 -17.50 -17.52
CA ARG A 2 16.98 -18.11 -16.19
C ARG A 2 17.81 -17.33 -15.17
N VAL A 3 17.18 -16.88 -14.10
CA VAL A 3 17.85 -16.14 -13.02
C VAL A 3 18.77 -17.10 -12.27
N THR A 4 20.01 -16.68 -12.03
CA THR A 4 20.97 -17.42 -11.19
C THR A 4 20.62 -17.24 -9.71
N THR A 5 21.06 -18.15 -8.84
CA THR A 5 20.86 -18.00 -7.39
C THR A 5 21.38 -16.65 -6.88
N ALA A 6 22.57 -16.23 -7.33
CA ALA A 6 23.13 -14.92 -7.01
C ALA A 6 22.23 -13.76 -7.51
N GLY A 7 21.66 -13.89 -8.70
CA GLY A 7 20.72 -12.91 -9.24
C GLY A 7 19.43 -12.78 -8.44
N ALA A 8 18.87 -13.90 -7.96
CA ALA A 8 17.67 -13.88 -7.12
C ALA A 8 17.93 -13.21 -5.76
N THR A 9 19.06 -13.53 -5.13
CA THR A 9 19.48 -12.90 -3.87
C THR A 9 19.71 -11.40 -4.04
N PHE A 10 20.40 -10.99 -5.11
CA PHE A 10 20.63 -9.58 -5.40
C PHE A 10 19.31 -8.84 -5.67
N ALA A 11 18.40 -9.42 -6.44
CA ALA A 11 17.10 -8.81 -6.73
C ALA A 11 16.27 -8.57 -5.46
N ALA A 12 16.27 -9.52 -4.52
CA ALA A 12 15.60 -9.35 -3.24
C ALA A 12 16.21 -8.20 -2.42
N ALA A 13 17.54 -8.14 -2.32
CA ALA A 13 18.24 -7.07 -1.61
C ALA A 13 18.03 -5.69 -2.27
N ALA A 14 18.04 -5.64 -3.61
CA ALA A 14 17.78 -4.42 -4.36
C ALA A 14 16.35 -3.91 -4.13
N LYS A 15 15.36 -4.82 -4.12
CA LYS A 15 13.97 -4.49 -3.80
C LYS A 15 13.86 -3.87 -2.41
N ASP A 16 14.42 -4.51 -1.40
CA ASP A 16 14.41 -4.00 -0.02
C ASP A 16 15.07 -2.61 0.09
N ALA A 17 16.15 -2.36 -0.66
CA ALA A 17 16.83 -1.07 -0.67
C ALA A 17 15.96 0.04 -1.30
N LEU A 18 15.33 -0.25 -2.44
CA LEU A 18 14.42 0.68 -3.12
C LEU A 18 13.20 1.01 -2.24
N ASP A 19 12.61 -0.03 -1.63
CA ASP A 19 11.49 0.09 -0.71
C ASP A 19 11.80 1.04 0.48
N ARG A 20 13.02 0.97 1.01
CA ARG A 20 13.49 1.86 2.07
C ARG A 20 13.70 3.30 1.58
N LEU A 21 14.28 3.47 0.40
CA LEU A 21 14.51 4.79 -0.20
C LEU A 21 13.17 5.50 -0.45
N ASP A 22 12.23 4.78 -1.04
CA ASP A 22 10.86 5.24 -1.29
C ASP A 22 10.16 5.71 0.00
N ARG A 23 10.33 4.95 1.09
CA ARG A 23 9.83 5.35 2.41
C ARG A 23 10.50 6.63 2.91
N GLY A 24 11.82 6.76 2.77
CA GLY A 24 12.57 7.94 3.19
C GLY A 24 12.11 9.21 2.47
N VAL A 25 11.90 9.13 1.15
CA VAL A 25 11.36 10.24 0.34
C VAL A 25 9.97 10.65 0.82
N ARG A 26 9.10 9.69 1.16
CA ARG A 26 7.75 9.99 1.69
C ARG A 26 7.81 10.71 3.02
N VAL A 27 8.64 10.22 3.95
CA VAL A 27 8.82 10.86 5.27
C VAL A 27 9.32 12.29 5.10
N ALA A 28 10.34 12.51 4.25
CA ALA A 28 10.84 13.85 3.98
C ALA A 28 9.76 14.79 3.44
N ARG A 29 8.95 14.35 2.49
CA ARG A 29 7.84 15.15 1.94
C ARG A 29 6.77 15.49 2.97
N SER A 30 6.46 14.57 3.88
CA SER A 30 5.48 14.81 4.95
C SER A 30 5.93 15.84 6.00
N VAL A 31 7.24 16.03 6.15
CA VAL A 31 7.80 17.06 7.04
C VAL A 31 7.63 18.46 6.44
N ASP A 32 7.86 18.60 5.12
CA ASP A 32 7.78 19.89 4.44
C ASP A 32 6.33 20.33 4.13
N ASP A 33 5.40 19.38 3.93
CA ASP A 33 3.98 19.68 3.69
C ASP A 33 3.04 18.66 4.36
N PRO A 34 2.77 18.81 5.68
CA PRO A 34 1.94 17.87 6.44
C PRO A 34 0.49 17.78 5.97
N ARG A 35 0.00 18.81 5.25
CA ARG A 35 -1.40 18.88 4.79
C ARG A 35 -1.61 18.12 3.49
N ARG A 36 -0.57 17.92 2.67
CA ARG A 36 -0.62 17.17 1.41
C ARG A 36 -0.22 15.70 1.53
N GLY A 37 -0.76 15.01 2.53
CA GLY A 37 -0.54 13.57 2.69
C GLY A 37 -1.02 12.79 1.45
N GLN A 38 -0.26 11.80 1.00
CA GLN A 38 -0.73 10.84 -0.01
C GLN A 38 -1.00 9.50 0.67
N VAL A 39 -2.16 8.90 0.40
CA VAL A 39 -2.55 7.57 0.89
C VAL A 39 -2.90 6.67 -0.28
N ARG A 40 -2.20 5.53 -0.41
CA ARG A 40 -2.46 4.52 -1.44
C ARG A 40 -3.17 3.33 -0.83
N ILE A 41 -4.41 3.09 -1.26
CA ILE A 41 -5.25 2.02 -0.73
C ILE A 41 -5.46 0.97 -1.81
N SER A 42 -5.12 -0.28 -1.50
CA SER A 42 -5.43 -1.43 -2.35
C SER A 42 -6.62 -2.20 -1.77
N ALA A 43 -7.64 -2.44 -2.57
CA ALA A 43 -8.85 -3.12 -2.10
C ALA A 43 -9.30 -4.22 -3.08
N ILE A 44 -9.85 -5.31 -2.55
CA ILE A 44 -10.63 -6.22 -3.40
C ILE A 44 -11.95 -5.55 -3.78
N ALA A 45 -12.51 -5.91 -4.95
CA ALA A 45 -13.72 -5.26 -5.49
C ALA A 45 -14.85 -5.15 -4.45
N THR A 46 -15.15 -6.23 -3.74
CA THR A 46 -16.21 -6.25 -2.72
C THR A 46 -15.95 -5.30 -1.55
N ALA A 47 -14.71 -5.17 -1.09
CA ALA A 47 -14.35 -4.25 -0.01
C ALA A 47 -14.30 -2.80 -0.51
N ALA A 48 -13.86 -2.59 -1.76
CA ALA A 48 -13.86 -1.28 -2.39
C ALA A 48 -15.29 -0.71 -2.45
N GLU A 49 -16.23 -1.49 -3.00
CA GLU A 49 -17.62 -1.09 -3.21
C GLU A 49 -18.38 -0.90 -1.89
N ARG A 50 -18.22 -1.83 -0.94
CA ARG A 50 -19.06 -1.86 0.27
C ARG A 50 -18.51 -1.04 1.44
N VAL A 51 -17.21 -0.75 1.45
CA VAL A 51 -16.55 -0.12 2.60
C VAL A 51 -15.78 1.11 2.16
N LEU A 52 -14.83 0.96 1.24
CA LEU A 52 -13.91 2.05 0.91
C LEU A 52 -14.62 3.25 0.27
N LEU A 53 -15.38 3.04 -0.80
CA LEU A 53 -16.01 4.13 -1.55
C LEU A 53 -17.02 4.93 -0.71
N PRO A 54 -17.90 4.30 0.11
CA PRO A 54 -18.75 5.03 1.05
C PRO A 54 -17.97 5.89 2.06
N LEU A 55 -16.87 5.37 2.62
CA LEU A 55 -16.04 6.10 3.58
C LEU A 55 -15.24 7.22 2.93
N LEU A 56 -14.74 6.98 1.71
CA LEU A 56 -13.90 7.92 0.97
C LEU A 56 -14.64 9.22 0.67
N ALA A 57 -15.95 9.18 0.48
CA ALA A 57 -16.76 10.38 0.26
C ALA A 57 -16.81 11.31 1.49
N GLY A 58 -16.86 10.74 2.70
CA GLY A 58 -16.75 11.50 3.96
C GLY A 58 -15.33 11.99 4.17
N PHE A 59 -14.35 11.10 4.05
CA PHE A 59 -12.94 11.42 4.22
C PHE A 59 -12.48 12.57 3.32
N ARG A 60 -12.85 12.57 2.04
CA ARG A 60 -12.50 13.66 1.10
C ARG A 60 -13.12 15.00 1.46
N ARG A 61 -14.22 15.01 2.21
CA ARG A 61 -14.85 16.25 2.70
C ARG A 61 -14.11 16.80 3.90
N ASP A 62 -13.71 15.92 4.81
CA ASP A 62 -13.07 16.27 6.07
C ASP A 62 -11.57 16.57 5.87
N GLU A 63 -10.93 15.89 4.91
CA GLU A 63 -9.49 15.95 4.60
C GLU A 63 -9.23 16.25 3.11
N PRO A 64 -9.60 17.45 2.60
CA PRO A 64 -9.54 17.77 1.17
C PRO A 64 -8.11 17.87 0.60
N ASP A 65 -7.12 18.10 1.46
CA ASP A 65 -5.72 18.24 1.06
C ASP A 65 -5.00 16.88 0.93
N VAL A 66 -5.64 15.77 1.33
CA VAL A 66 -5.08 14.42 1.25
C VAL A 66 -5.36 13.79 -0.13
N ASP A 67 -4.30 13.45 -0.85
CA ASP A 67 -4.39 12.71 -2.11
C ASP A 67 -4.59 11.21 -1.83
N VAL A 68 -5.79 10.69 -2.16
CA VAL A 68 -6.11 9.27 -1.99
C VAL A 68 -6.14 8.57 -3.34
N THR A 69 -5.17 7.70 -3.57
CA THR A 69 -5.13 6.79 -4.72
C THR A 69 -5.71 5.44 -4.32
N VAL A 70 -6.67 4.94 -5.10
CA VAL A 70 -7.30 3.64 -4.88
C VAL A 70 -6.98 2.69 -6.03
N HIS A 71 -6.44 1.52 -5.70
CA HIS A 71 -6.25 0.42 -6.64
C HIS A 71 -7.18 -0.74 -6.28
N VAL A 72 -7.97 -1.19 -7.25
CA VAL A 72 -8.85 -2.36 -7.09
C VAL A 72 -8.24 -3.54 -7.80
N GLY A 73 -8.01 -4.63 -7.06
CA GLY A 73 -7.35 -5.82 -7.57
C GLY A 73 -7.89 -7.12 -6.98
N ASN A 74 -7.40 -8.25 -7.48
CA ASN A 74 -7.69 -9.54 -6.85
C ASN A 74 -6.90 -9.71 -5.54
N ARG A 75 -7.23 -10.75 -4.76
CA ARG A 75 -6.59 -11.01 -3.45
C ARG A 75 -5.06 -11.03 -3.54
N THR A 76 -4.48 -11.72 -4.52
CA THR A 76 -3.02 -11.80 -4.66
C THR A 76 -2.43 -10.42 -4.94
N ALA A 77 -2.99 -9.68 -5.89
CA ALA A 77 -2.49 -8.37 -6.30
C ALA A 77 -2.51 -7.35 -5.15
N VAL A 78 -3.57 -7.31 -4.33
CA VAL A 78 -3.66 -6.32 -3.23
C VAL A 78 -2.66 -6.62 -2.10
N TRP A 79 -2.43 -7.91 -1.79
CA TRP A 79 -1.42 -8.28 -0.79
C TRP A 79 0.00 -8.09 -1.30
N ASP A 80 0.23 -8.35 -2.59
CA ASP A 80 1.49 -8.08 -3.26
C ASP A 80 1.80 -6.57 -3.26
N ALA A 81 0.80 -5.72 -3.49
CA ALA A 81 0.96 -4.26 -3.42
C ALA A 81 1.38 -3.78 -2.02
N LEU A 82 0.86 -4.39 -0.95
CA LEU A 82 1.29 -4.05 0.42
C LEU A 82 2.70 -4.56 0.72
N ARG A 83 3.02 -5.79 0.27
CA ARG A 83 4.36 -6.38 0.41
C ARG A 83 5.42 -5.52 -0.27
N ASP A 84 5.09 -5.00 -1.44
CA ASP A 84 6.00 -4.28 -2.33
C ASP A 84 5.93 -2.75 -2.11
N LEU A 85 5.31 -2.32 -1.00
CA LEU A 85 5.14 -0.91 -0.60
C LEU A 85 4.50 -0.01 -1.67
N HIS A 86 3.76 -0.60 -2.60
CA HIS A 86 2.93 0.09 -3.58
C HIS A 86 1.57 0.52 -3.00
N ALA A 87 1.16 -0.08 -1.88
CA ALA A 87 0.02 0.35 -1.07
C ALA A 87 0.45 0.60 0.38
N ASP A 88 -0.22 1.55 1.02
CA ASP A 88 -0.04 1.89 2.43
C ASP A 88 -1.08 1.15 3.31
N LEU A 89 -2.26 0.86 2.75
CA LEU A 89 -3.33 0.09 3.38
C LEU A 89 -3.93 -0.93 2.41
N VAL A 90 -4.36 -2.08 2.95
CA VAL A 90 -5.16 -3.06 2.21
C VAL A 90 -6.52 -3.26 2.87
N LEU A 91 -7.58 -3.22 2.05
CA LEU A 91 -8.94 -3.61 2.42
C LEU A 91 -9.30 -4.91 1.72
N ALA A 92 -9.13 -6.02 2.43
CA ALA A 92 -9.40 -7.36 1.93
C ALA A 92 -9.79 -8.30 3.08
N GLY A 93 -10.08 -9.57 2.74
CA GLY A 93 -10.27 -10.63 3.73
C GLY A 93 -8.97 -10.96 4.49
N ARG A 94 -8.91 -12.14 5.14
CA ARG A 94 -7.78 -12.49 6.01
C ARG A 94 -6.40 -12.36 5.32
N PRO A 95 -5.42 -11.69 5.95
CA PRO A 95 -4.05 -11.60 5.45
C PRO A 95 -3.43 -13.00 5.31
N PRO A 96 -2.54 -13.21 4.31
CA PRO A 96 -1.77 -14.44 4.23
C PRO A 96 -0.85 -14.59 5.46
N PRO A 97 -0.58 -15.83 5.92
CA PRO A 97 0.08 -16.11 7.20
C PRO A 97 1.56 -15.67 7.29
N SER A 98 2.12 -15.08 6.24
CA SER A 98 3.56 -14.85 6.07
C SER A 98 4.10 -13.52 6.61
N ARG A 99 3.31 -12.70 7.33
CA ARG A 99 3.84 -11.44 7.89
C ARG A 99 3.03 -10.88 9.07
N ALA A 100 3.72 -10.13 9.93
CA ALA A 100 3.13 -9.25 10.93
C ALA A 100 2.50 -8.04 10.21
N THR A 101 1.19 -8.14 9.96
CA THR A 101 0.34 -7.02 9.55
C THR A 101 -0.53 -6.64 10.73
N ASP A 102 -0.56 -5.36 11.08
CA ASP A 102 -1.53 -4.86 12.06
C ASP A 102 -2.91 -4.80 11.39
N VAL A 103 -3.85 -5.55 11.95
CA VAL A 103 -5.24 -5.54 11.52
C VAL A 103 -5.94 -4.39 12.23
N LEU A 104 -6.24 -3.33 11.49
CA LEU A 104 -6.85 -2.11 12.02
C LEU A 104 -8.38 -2.21 12.19
N GLY A 105 -9.00 -3.31 11.73
CA GLY A 105 -10.42 -3.59 11.86
C GLY A 105 -10.81 -4.90 11.14
N THR A 106 -11.91 -5.52 11.56
CA THR A 106 -12.49 -6.74 10.95
C THR A 106 -13.98 -6.58 10.75
#